data_AF-A0A934PT27-F1
#
_entry.id   AF-A0A934PT27-F1
#
_cell.length_a   1.000
_cell.length_b   1.000
_cell.length_c   1.000
_cell.angle_alpha   90.00
_cell.angle_beta   90.00
_cell.angle_gamma   90.00
#
_symmetry.space_group_name_H-M   'P 1'
#
loop_
_entity.id
_entity.type
_entity.pdbx_description
1 polymer ?
#
loop_
_entity_poly.entity_id
_entity_poly.type
_entity_poly.pdbx_seq_one_letter_code
_entity_poly.pdbx_strand_id
1 'polypeptide(L)'
;MKIQLLLFAVAVLFISFNTKAQTINIKAVKKYWALTAQLKQNKPLTDKQWNNFINIEGNKTYAHSEFDSARLARYRKAIEIVYMPANDSLLKARLKANDWYCILAKRYKDEEQQLKQYLLDTIEGPTYFNQAYRYVYEYLPKKDQHHVKNLKLYYNCLSNDAVSYSNGLFFSLLSVIDNAKTKQGTLEAHELHHRLRTEKNIYKHQDKKDLGILWAVSNIPNEGIADMIDKTWEKVEDIKEWLIDPAPAAIKSLDSCLQVLAGGNDSLQTERYYRNLLKRTTGHMPGFYMAQIIVKNGYKQQMVNQSDNPFDFFYLYNKASAKDPGKPYLFSNESMAYLKRLEKKCYSSGHYL
;
A
#
# COMPACT_ATOMS: atom_id res chain seq x y z
N MET A 1 31.57 14.52 -45.59
CA MET A 1 30.75 13.48 -44.91
C MET A 1 31.22 13.14 -43.49
N LYS A 2 32.50 12.79 -43.23
CA LYS A 2 32.94 12.35 -41.89
C LYS A 2 32.82 13.41 -40.77
N ILE A 3 33.00 14.69 -41.09
CA ILE A 3 32.91 15.80 -40.10
C ILE A 3 31.45 16.12 -39.72
N GLN A 4 30.50 15.96 -40.66
CA GLN A 4 29.07 16.15 -40.40
C GLN A 4 28.49 15.05 -39.49
N LEU A 5 28.97 13.80 -39.62
CA LEU A 5 28.61 12.70 -38.71
C LEU A 5 29.15 12.90 -37.28
N LEU A 6 30.35 13.47 -37.14
CA LEU A 6 30.94 13.76 -35.83
C LEU A 6 30.18 14.89 -35.10
N LEU A 7 29.77 15.93 -35.82
CA LEU A 7 28.96 17.02 -35.27
C LEU A 7 27.54 16.57 -34.89
N PHE A 8 26.96 15.62 -35.63
CA PHE A 8 25.66 15.03 -35.29
C PHE A 8 25.76 14.14 -34.02
N ALA A 9 26.84 13.37 -33.85
CA ALA A 9 27.07 12.57 -32.65
C ALA A 9 27.29 13.43 -31.39
N VAL A 10 28.01 14.56 -31.51
CA VAL A 10 28.19 15.53 -30.42
C VAL A 10 26.87 16.24 -30.09
N ALA A 11 26.06 16.59 -31.10
CA ALA A 11 24.74 17.20 -30.88
C ALA A 11 23.76 16.24 -30.16
N VAL A 12 23.80 14.94 -30.43
CA VAL A 12 22.98 13.94 -29.73
C VAL A 12 23.43 13.74 -28.27
N LEU A 13 24.72 13.90 -27.96
CA LEU A 13 25.23 13.83 -26.58
C LEU A 13 24.76 15.01 -25.71
N PHE A 14 24.53 16.19 -26.30
CA PHE A 14 24.04 17.38 -25.59
C PHE A 14 22.51 17.46 -25.45
N ILE A 15 21.75 16.57 -26.09
CA ILE A 15 20.29 16.42 -25.87
C ILE A 15 20.02 15.39 -24.76
N SER A 16 20.97 15.21 -23.85
CA SER A 16 20.70 14.59 -22.55
C SER A 16 19.96 15.61 -21.67
N PHE A 17 18.75 16.02 -22.09
CA PHE A 17 17.85 16.70 -21.19
C PHE A 17 17.67 15.78 -19.99
N ASN A 18 18.08 16.28 -18.81
CA ASN A 18 17.78 15.70 -17.50
C ASN A 18 16.26 15.66 -17.30
N THR A 19 15.58 14.79 -18.04
CA THR A 19 14.22 14.39 -17.78
C THR A 19 14.28 13.52 -16.55
N LYS A 20 14.16 14.15 -15.37
CA LYS A 20 13.98 13.40 -14.14
C LYS A 20 12.67 12.64 -14.28
N ALA A 21 12.74 11.31 -14.39
CA ALA A 21 11.55 10.46 -14.53
C ALA A 21 10.61 10.60 -13.32
N GLN A 22 11.16 10.96 -12.16
CA GLN A 22 10.45 11.20 -10.92
C GLN A 22 10.84 12.52 -10.23
N THR A 23 9.93 13.08 -9.46
CA THR A 23 10.14 14.23 -8.58
C THR A 23 9.92 13.81 -7.13
N ILE A 24 10.92 14.05 -6.27
CA ILE A 24 10.87 13.76 -4.84
C ILE A 24 10.49 15.05 -4.10
N ASN A 25 9.43 15.00 -3.28
CA ASN A 25 8.91 16.10 -2.48
C ASN A 25 8.97 15.77 -0.99
N ILE A 26 9.83 16.52 -0.29
CA ILE A 26 10.09 16.35 1.15
C ILE A 26 9.72 17.61 1.95
N LYS A 27 8.90 18.49 1.36
CA LYS A 27 8.49 19.76 1.99
C LYS A 27 7.77 19.52 3.31
N ALA A 28 6.94 18.48 3.37
CA ALA A 28 6.23 18.09 4.59
C ALA A 28 7.20 17.68 5.71
N VAL A 29 8.18 16.82 5.42
CA VAL A 29 9.20 16.39 6.38
C VAL A 29 9.99 17.59 6.93
N LYS A 30 10.48 18.48 6.04
CA LYS A 30 11.17 19.72 6.46
C LYS A 30 10.31 20.58 7.37
N LYS A 31 9.02 20.74 7.05
CA LYS A 31 8.09 21.51 7.87
C LYS A 31 7.84 20.85 9.23
N TYR A 32 7.74 19.53 9.27
CA TYR A 32 7.59 18.77 10.52
C TYR A 32 8.76 19.05 11.47
N TRP A 33 10.01 18.98 11.00
CA TRP A 33 11.18 19.30 11.82
C TRP A 33 11.20 20.75 12.33
N ALA A 34 10.76 21.70 11.51
CA ALA A 34 10.64 23.09 11.93
C ALA A 34 9.56 23.29 13.00
N LEU A 35 8.47 22.52 12.96
CA LEU A 35 7.44 22.55 14.00
C LEU A 35 7.96 21.92 15.30
N THR A 36 8.58 20.75 15.21
CA THR A 36 9.05 20.03 16.40
C THR A 36 10.21 20.73 17.10
N ALA A 37 11.04 21.47 16.38
CA ALA A 37 12.07 22.34 16.98
C ALA A 37 11.46 23.42 17.90
N GLN A 38 10.28 23.96 17.57
CA GLN A 38 9.58 24.93 18.43
C GLN A 38 8.97 24.24 19.65
N LEU A 39 8.39 23.05 19.46
CA LEU A 39 7.83 22.26 20.56
C LEU A 39 8.89 21.88 21.61
N LYS A 40 10.12 21.58 21.18
CA LYS A 40 11.27 21.33 22.08
C LYS A 40 11.57 22.52 23.00
N GLN A 41 11.12 23.73 22.67
CA GLN A 41 11.20 24.94 23.49
C GLN A 41 9.94 25.18 24.34
N ASN A 42 9.08 24.18 24.52
CA ASN A 42 7.77 24.27 25.18
C ASN A 42 6.81 25.28 24.55
N LYS A 43 6.93 25.54 23.23
CA LYS A 43 5.98 26.39 22.49
C LYS A 43 4.95 25.52 21.77
N PRO A 44 3.67 25.51 22.19
CA PRO A 44 2.63 24.67 21.58
C PRO A 44 2.31 25.09 20.14
N LEU A 45 1.66 24.20 19.38
CA LEU A 45 1.31 24.49 17.99
C LEU A 45 0.04 25.36 17.94
N THR A 46 0.11 26.47 17.21
CA THR A 46 -1.10 27.23 16.85
C THR A 46 -1.89 26.49 15.77
N ASP A 47 -3.20 26.75 15.71
CA ASP A 47 -4.06 26.19 14.65
C ASP A 47 -3.59 26.59 13.26
N LYS A 48 -3.12 27.83 13.09
CA LYS A 48 -2.55 28.31 11.84
C LYS A 48 -1.32 27.51 11.43
N GLN A 49 -0.40 27.22 12.36
CA GLN A 49 0.79 26.41 12.07
C GLN A 49 0.42 24.99 11.67
N TRP A 50 -0.53 24.37 12.39
CA TRP A 50 -1.00 23.02 12.09
C TRP A 50 -1.70 22.95 10.73
N ASN A 51 -2.63 23.88 10.46
CA ASN A 51 -3.35 23.94 9.19
C ASN A 51 -2.39 24.17 8.01
N ASN A 52 -1.38 25.03 8.18
CA ASN A 52 -0.35 25.24 7.15
C ASN A 52 0.50 23.98 6.90
N PHE A 53 0.74 23.16 7.92
CA PHE A 53 1.46 21.90 7.78
C PHE A 53 0.63 20.82 7.09
N ILE A 54 -0.63 20.65 7.48
CA ILE A 54 -1.54 19.66 6.87
C ILE A 54 -1.85 20.00 5.41
N ASN A 55 -1.94 21.29 5.06
CA ASN A 55 -2.23 21.72 3.68
C ASN A 55 -1.02 21.70 2.73
N ILE A 56 0.16 21.23 3.17
CA ILE A 56 1.25 20.92 2.23
C ILE A 56 0.76 19.77 1.33
N GLU A 57 0.91 19.91 0.01
CA GLU A 57 0.41 18.97 -1.00
C GLU A 57 0.52 17.49 -0.61
N GLY A 58 1.72 17.02 -0.24
CA GLY A 58 1.95 15.64 0.21
C GLY A 58 1.17 15.24 1.47
N ASN A 59 1.09 16.14 2.46
CA ASN A 59 0.30 15.91 3.67
C ASN A 59 -1.19 15.99 3.41
N LYS A 60 -1.64 16.87 2.53
CA LYS A 60 -3.07 17.09 2.29
C LYS A 60 -3.68 15.81 1.76
N THR A 61 -3.11 15.23 0.70
CA THR A 61 -3.63 13.98 0.14
C THR A 61 -3.52 12.84 1.15
N TYR A 62 -2.35 12.64 1.75
CA TYR A 62 -2.12 11.54 2.70
C TYR A 62 -2.97 11.64 3.98
N ALA A 63 -3.17 12.84 4.53
CA ALA A 63 -3.96 13.00 5.74
C ALA A 63 -5.46 12.69 5.50
N HIS A 64 -5.97 12.97 4.29
CA HIS A 64 -7.36 12.65 3.95
C HIS A 64 -7.59 11.15 3.75
N SER A 65 -6.56 10.37 3.36
CA SER A 65 -6.67 8.91 3.25
C SER A 65 -6.57 8.25 4.63
N GLU A 66 -5.64 8.72 5.46
CA GLU A 66 -5.27 8.02 6.70
C GLU A 66 -6.05 8.47 7.94
N PHE A 67 -6.59 9.68 7.96
CA PHE A 67 -7.16 10.28 9.16
C PHE A 67 -8.57 10.82 8.93
N ASP A 68 -9.46 10.49 9.88
CA ASP A 68 -10.60 11.37 10.16
C ASP A 68 -10.13 12.58 11.01
N SER A 69 -10.99 13.59 11.14
CA SER A 69 -10.68 14.82 11.87
C SER A 69 -10.31 14.56 13.34
N ALA A 70 -10.95 13.60 14.00
CA ALA A 70 -10.69 13.26 15.39
C ALA A 70 -9.34 12.55 15.56
N ARG A 71 -9.00 11.62 14.67
CA ARG A 71 -7.70 10.93 14.61
C ARG A 71 -6.58 11.94 14.34
N LEU A 72 -6.78 12.88 13.42
CA LEU A 72 -5.80 13.90 13.10
C LEU A 72 -5.56 14.85 14.28
N ALA A 73 -6.62 15.24 14.99
CA ALA A 73 -6.52 16.05 16.21
C ALA A 73 -5.79 15.30 17.34
N ARG A 74 -6.06 14.00 17.53
CA ARG A 74 -5.32 13.16 18.48
C ARG A 74 -3.83 13.08 18.12
N TYR A 75 -3.50 12.93 16.83
CA TYR A 75 -2.10 12.89 16.40
C TYR A 75 -1.39 14.23 16.64
N ARG A 76 -2.02 15.37 16.33
CA ARG A 76 -1.50 16.70 16.70
C ARG A 76 -1.18 16.77 18.18
N LYS A 77 -2.10 16.33 19.04
CA LYS A 77 -1.91 16.39 20.48
C LYS A 77 -0.77 15.49 20.96
N ALA A 78 -0.63 14.31 20.40
CA ALA A 78 0.48 13.41 20.70
C ALA A 78 1.84 14.03 20.34
N ILE A 79 1.95 14.74 19.22
CA ILE A 79 3.18 15.47 18.85
C ILE A 79 3.54 16.51 19.92
N GLU A 80 2.57 17.30 20.41
CA GLU A 80 2.81 18.26 21.50
C GLU A 80 3.27 17.57 22.79
N ILE A 81 2.60 16.48 23.18
CA ILE A 81 2.94 15.70 24.39
C ILE A 81 4.37 15.16 24.30
N VAL A 82 4.76 14.63 23.14
CA VAL A 82 6.06 13.99 22.96
C VAL A 82 7.21 15.00 22.90
N TYR A 83 7.03 16.12 22.21
CA TYR A 83 8.13 17.04 21.92
C TYR A 83 8.32 18.14 22.95
N MET A 84 7.30 18.49 23.74
CA MET A 84 7.41 19.50 24.80
C MET A 84 7.89 18.89 26.12
N PRO A 85 9.08 19.26 26.64
CA PRO A 85 9.59 18.72 27.92
C PRO A 85 8.64 18.90 29.12
N ALA A 86 7.80 19.95 29.12
CA ALA A 86 6.82 20.19 30.18
C ALA A 86 5.77 19.06 30.31
N ASN A 87 5.66 18.18 29.32
CA ASN A 87 4.69 17.08 29.28
C ASN A 87 5.29 15.71 29.69
N ASP A 88 6.53 15.64 30.19
CA ASP A 88 7.23 14.36 30.44
C ASP A 88 6.45 13.35 31.29
N SER A 89 5.79 13.80 32.38
CA SER A 89 4.96 12.92 33.21
C SER A 89 3.74 12.39 32.46
N LEU A 90 3.11 13.23 31.64
CA LEU A 90 1.98 12.83 30.79
C LEU A 90 2.43 11.87 29.70
N LEU A 91 3.60 12.11 29.08
CA LEU A 91 4.18 11.21 28.08
C LEU A 91 4.41 9.81 28.67
N LYS A 92 5.01 9.71 29.86
CA LYS A 92 5.21 8.41 30.56
C LYS A 92 3.89 7.67 30.77
N ALA A 93 2.84 8.39 31.21
CA ALA A 93 1.52 7.80 31.39
C ALA A 93 0.91 7.30 30.06
N ARG A 94 1.04 8.08 28.98
CA ARG A 94 0.52 7.72 27.65
C ARG A 94 1.24 6.52 27.05
N LEU A 95 2.56 6.43 27.20
CA LEU A 95 3.34 5.27 26.76
C LEU A 95 2.98 4.02 27.56
N LYS A 96 2.78 4.11 28.88
CA LYS A 96 2.31 2.98 29.70
C LYS A 96 0.92 2.49 29.28
N ALA A 97 0.07 3.38 28.77
CA ALA A 97 -1.25 3.06 28.24
C ALA A 97 -1.23 2.60 26.76
N ASN A 98 -0.05 2.38 26.17
CA ASN A 98 0.11 2.02 24.75
C ASN A 98 -0.61 2.99 23.79
N ASP A 99 -0.59 4.29 24.09
CA ASP A 99 -1.15 5.31 23.20
C ASP A 99 -0.35 5.34 21.87
N TRP A 100 -0.95 4.76 20.83
CA TRP A 100 -0.30 4.57 19.53
C TRP A 100 0.26 5.86 18.94
N TYR A 101 -0.46 6.98 19.05
CA TYR A 101 0.02 8.25 18.48
C TYR A 101 1.20 8.82 19.26
N CYS A 102 1.24 8.63 20.58
CA CYS A 102 2.40 9.01 21.38
C CYS A 102 3.60 8.11 21.07
N ILE A 103 3.40 6.80 20.88
CA ILE A 103 4.45 5.87 20.45
C ILE A 103 5.01 6.30 19.09
N LEU A 104 4.14 6.54 18.11
CA LEU A 104 4.53 6.97 16.76
C LEU A 104 5.31 8.29 16.77
N ALA A 105 4.76 9.32 17.43
CA ALA A 105 5.44 10.62 17.51
C ALA A 105 6.77 10.51 18.28
N LYS A 106 6.86 9.62 19.28
CA LYS A 106 8.11 9.34 20.01
C LYS A 106 9.15 8.69 19.11
N ARG A 107 8.76 7.75 18.24
CA ARG A 107 9.68 7.19 17.24
C ARG A 107 10.25 8.27 16.33
N TYR A 108 9.41 9.17 15.81
CA TYR A 108 9.90 10.32 15.03
C TYR A 108 10.89 11.20 15.80
N LYS A 109 10.72 11.37 17.12
CA LYS A 109 11.60 12.17 17.99
C LYS A 109 12.93 11.46 18.25
N ASP A 110 12.86 10.19 18.63
CA ASP A 110 14.01 9.39 19.04
C ASP A 110 14.89 9.04 17.83
N GLU A 111 14.28 8.76 16.69
CA GLU A 111 14.94 8.36 15.43
C GLU A 111 15.24 9.57 14.51
N GLU A 112 15.06 10.82 14.98
CA GLU A 112 15.11 12.04 14.14
C GLU A 112 16.40 12.15 13.31
N GLN A 113 17.56 11.83 13.89
CA GLN A 113 18.84 11.92 13.19
C GLN A 113 18.96 10.86 12.08
N GLN A 114 18.55 9.63 12.35
CA GLN A 114 18.51 8.56 11.36
C GLN A 114 17.55 8.90 10.22
N LEU A 115 16.37 9.43 10.54
CA LEU A 115 15.37 9.88 9.57
C LEU A 115 15.91 11.00 8.67
N LYS A 116 16.65 11.95 9.25
CA LYS A 116 17.31 13.03 8.50
C LYS A 116 18.40 12.50 7.58
N GLN A 117 19.23 11.58 8.05
CA GLN A 117 20.29 10.98 7.23
C GLN A 117 19.69 10.21 6.06
N TYR A 118 18.70 9.36 6.31
CA TYR A 118 18.01 8.62 5.26
C TYR A 118 17.43 9.55 4.18
N LEU A 119 16.86 10.68 4.58
CA LEU A 119 16.30 11.67 3.66
C LEU A 119 17.37 12.29 2.75
N LEU A 120 18.55 12.58 3.28
CA LEU A 120 19.69 13.08 2.50
C LEU A 120 20.10 12.02 1.46
N ASP A 121 20.34 10.79 1.90
CA ASP A 121 20.76 9.68 1.03
C ASP A 121 19.72 9.39 -0.07
N THR A 122 18.43 9.45 0.28
CA THR A 122 17.29 9.23 -0.64
C THR A 122 17.19 10.31 -1.72
N ILE A 123 17.46 11.57 -1.38
CA ILE A 123 17.36 12.72 -2.30
C ILE A 123 18.61 12.86 -3.15
N GLU A 124 19.77 12.61 -2.56
CA GLU A 124 21.07 12.76 -3.22
C GLU A 124 21.40 11.56 -4.12
N GLY A 125 20.87 10.36 -3.82
CA GLY A 125 21.06 9.14 -4.60
C GLY A 125 19.76 8.41 -4.98
N PRO A 126 18.88 8.96 -5.84
CA PRO A 126 17.61 8.33 -6.21
C PRO A 126 17.76 7.06 -7.07
N THR A 127 18.98 6.55 -7.24
CA THR A 127 19.28 5.29 -7.94
C THR A 127 18.55 4.10 -7.33
N TYR A 128 18.23 4.14 -6.03
CA TYR A 128 17.42 3.12 -5.37
C TYR A 128 16.02 2.99 -6.01
N PHE A 129 15.47 4.05 -6.62
CA PHE A 129 14.14 3.98 -7.21
C PHE A 129 14.12 3.15 -8.51
N ASN A 130 15.23 3.06 -9.23
CA ASN A 130 15.36 2.09 -10.33
C ASN A 130 15.29 0.64 -9.80
N GLN A 131 15.73 0.43 -8.56
CA GLN A 131 15.62 -0.86 -7.91
C GLN A 131 14.17 -1.18 -7.52
N ALA A 132 13.37 -0.19 -7.16
CA ALA A 132 11.93 -0.36 -6.94
C ALA A 132 11.22 -0.86 -8.22
N TYR A 133 11.55 -0.29 -9.39
CA TYR A 133 11.05 -0.80 -10.68
C TYR A 133 11.45 -2.25 -10.96
N ARG A 134 12.68 -2.64 -10.60
CA ARG A 134 13.11 -4.05 -10.76
C ARG A 134 12.28 -4.99 -9.90
N TYR A 135 12.02 -4.64 -8.65
CA TYR A 135 11.22 -5.48 -7.75
C TYR A 135 9.78 -5.59 -8.22
N VAL A 136 9.14 -4.48 -8.60
CA VAL A 136 7.74 -4.52 -9.04
C VAL A 136 7.58 -5.31 -10.35
N TYR A 137 8.58 -5.31 -11.24
CA TYR A 137 8.56 -6.11 -12.47
C TYR A 137 8.61 -7.62 -12.24
N GLU A 138 9.01 -8.09 -11.05
CA GLU A 138 8.89 -9.51 -10.70
C GLU A 138 7.45 -9.95 -10.45
N TYR A 139 6.55 -8.98 -10.22
CA TYR A 139 5.14 -9.19 -9.87
C TYR A 139 4.17 -8.48 -10.82
N LEU A 140 4.67 -7.97 -11.96
CA LEU A 140 3.85 -7.39 -13.03
C LEU A 140 3.96 -8.18 -14.33
N PRO A 141 2.87 -8.33 -15.09
CA PRO A 141 2.92 -8.92 -16.41
C PRO A 141 3.76 -8.05 -17.34
N LYS A 142 4.44 -8.64 -18.32
CA LYS A 142 5.36 -7.92 -19.23
C LYS A 142 4.75 -6.69 -19.90
N LYS A 143 3.46 -6.74 -20.23
CA LYS A 143 2.71 -5.62 -20.82
C LYS A 143 2.64 -4.37 -19.93
N ASP A 144 2.70 -4.54 -18.60
CA ASP A 144 2.58 -3.48 -17.61
C ASP A 144 3.96 -2.98 -17.14
N GLN A 145 5.06 -3.60 -17.58
CA GLN A 145 6.42 -3.23 -17.18
C GLN A 145 6.92 -1.99 -17.94
N HIS A 146 6.68 -0.81 -17.37
CA HIS A 146 7.17 0.46 -17.89
C HIS A 146 7.44 1.47 -16.78
N HIS A 147 8.10 2.58 -17.08
CA HIS A 147 8.27 3.68 -16.13
C HIS A 147 7.05 4.61 -16.17
N VAL A 148 6.56 5.00 -14.99
CA VAL A 148 5.51 6.02 -14.86
C VAL A 148 6.11 7.38 -15.19
N LYS A 149 5.53 8.07 -16.18
CA LYS A 149 5.96 9.42 -16.57
C LYS A 149 5.60 10.44 -15.49
N ASN A 150 6.52 11.35 -15.19
CA ASN A 150 6.33 12.46 -14.24
C ASN A 150 5.87 11.98 -12.85
N LEU A 151 6.40 10.84 -12.39
CA LEU A 151 6.01 10.28 -11.10
C LEU A 151 6.40 11.22 -9.96
N LYS A 152 5.48 11.48 -9.05
CA LYS A 152 5.74 12.30 -7.86
C LYS A 152 5.77 11.41 -6.62
N LEU A 153 6.83 11.55 -5.83
CA LEU A 153 7.04 10.84 -4.57
C LEU A 153 6.96 11.87 -3.45
N TYR A 154 6.02 11.71 -2.52
CA TYR A 154 5.83 12.60 -1.39
C TYR A 154 6.20 11.87 -0.11
N TYR A 155 7.11 12.44 0.67
CA TYR A 155 7.45 11.92 1.99
C TYR A 155 6.87 12.84 3.07
N ASN A 156 6.34 12.24 4.12
CA ASN A 156 5.73 12.94 5.24
C ASN A 156 6.11 12.32 6.59
N CYS A 157 5.67 12.95 7.68
CA CYS A 157 5.85 12.46 9.05
C CYS A 157 4.48 12.21 9.72
N LEU A 158 3.53 11.67 8.96
CA LEU A 158 2.18 11.32 9.38
C LEU A 158 2.02 9.80 9.34
N SER A 159 1.37 9.21 10.35
CA SER A 159 1.09 7.76 10.40
C SER A 159 2.34 6.87 10.19
N ASN A 160 2.12 5.59 9.88
CA ASN A 160 3.15 4.61 9.52
C ASN A 160 2.72 3.77 8.31
N ASP A 161 2.26 4.44 7.24
CA ASP A 161 1.71 3.76 6.05
C ASP A 161 2.15 4.42 4.73
N ALA A 162 1.77 3.85 3.61
CA ALA A 162 1.91 4.42 2.28
C ALA A 162 0.60 4.34 1.49
N VAL A 163 0.42 5.25 0.54
CA VAL A 163 -0.75 5.24 -0.36
C VAL A 163 -0.37 5.66 -1.78
N SER A 164 -1.02 5.04 -2.76
CA SER A 164 -0.87 5.32 -4.18
C SER A 164 -2.12 6.00 -4.74
N TYR A 165 -1.92 7.14 -5.41
CA TYR A 165 -2.97 7.85 -6.14
C TYR A 165 -2.50 8.28 -7.52
N SER A 166 -3.45 8.72 -8.37
CA SER A 166 -3.15 9.17 -9.73
C SER A 166 -2.16 10.34 -9.77
N ASN A 167 -2.12 11.18 -8.73
CA ASN A 167 -1.27 12.36 -8.62
C ASN A 167 0.08 12.12 -7.93
N GLY A 168 0.35 10.91 -7.41
CA GLY A 168 1.63 10.57 -6.79
C GLY A 168 1.58 9.37 -5.85
N LEU A 169 2.75 9.02 -5.34
CA LEU A 169 2.92 8.04 -4.26
C LEU A 169 3.27 8.81 -2.98
N PHE A 170 2.64 8.44 -1.87
CA PHE A 170 2.73 9.18 -0.62
C PHE A 170 3.15 8.24 0.51
N PHE A 171 4.23 8.61 1.21
CA PHE A 171 4.87 7.73 2.18
C PHE A 171 5.05 8.42 3.53
N SER A 172 4.71 7.70 4.59
CA SER A 172 5.27 7.96 5.92
C SER A 172 6.76 7.62 5.91
N LEU A 173 7.61 8.54 6.40
CA LEU A 173 9.05 8.33 6.41
C LEU A 173 9.46 7.16 7.33
N LEU A 174 8.74 6.94 8.44
CA LEU A 174 8.99 5.77 9.29
C LEU A 174 8.69 4.47 8.56
N SER A 175 7.58 4.40 7.80
CA SER A 175 7.21 3.18 7.07
C SER A 175 8.28 2.83 6.01
N VAL A 176 8.81 3.84 5.33
CA VAL A 176 9.88 3.67 4.34
C VAL A 176 11.14 3.11 4.98
N ILE A 177 11.58 3.67 6.12
CA ILE A 177 12.79 3.17 6.79
C ILE A 177 12.58 1.79 7.39
N ASP A 178 11.41 1.52 7.97
CA ASP A 178 11.10 0.22 8.53
C ASP A 178 11.13 -0.87 7.45
N ASN A 179 10.56 -0.61 6.28
CA ASN A 179 10.64 -1.51 5.13
C ASN A 179 12.08 -1.63 4.57
N ALA A 180 12.83 -0.52 4.53
CA ALA A 180 14.20 -0.51 4.04
C ALA A 180 15.16 -1.37 4.87
N LYS A 181 14.85 -1.67 6.14
CA LYS A 181 15.61 -2.62 6.99
C LYS A 181 15.60 -4.04 6.43
N THR A 182 14.58 -4.42 5.67
CA THR A 182 14.54 -5.70 4.96
C THR A 182 15.22 -5.56 3.62
N LYS A 183 14.76 -4.61 2.80
CA LYS A 183 15.29 -4.39 1.46
C LYS A 183 14.91 -2.99 0.99
N GLN A 184 15.90 -2.14 0.73
CA GLN A 184 15.66 -0.76 0.33
C GLN A 184 14.82 -0.68 -0.96
N GLY A 185 13.78 0.16 -0.96
CA GLY A 185 12.92 0.42 -2.12
C GLY A 185 11.73 -0.54 -2.29
N THR A 186 11.50 -1.47 -1.36
CA THR A 186 10.36 -2.40 -1.47
C THR A 186 9.01 -1.75 -1.22
N LEU A 187 8.90 -0.82 -0.27
CA LEU A 187 7.65 -0.08 -0.07
C LEU A 187 7.31 0.79 -1.28
N GLU A 188 8.30 1.46 -1.86
CA GLU A 188 8.12 2.18 -3.12
C GLU A 188 7.68 1.26 -4.26
N ALA A 189 8.24 0.04 -4.33
CA ALA A 189 7.86 -0.95 -5.33
C ALA A 189 6.44 -1.49 -5.11
N HIS A 190 6.02 -1.65 -3.86
CA HIS A 190 4.64 -1.98 -3.47
C HIS A 190 3.67 -0.91 -4.00
N GLU A 191 3.91 0.37 -3.70
CA GLU A 191 3.04 1.45 -4.19
C GLU A 191 3.08 1.63 -5.72
N LEU A 192 4.23 1.34 -6.34
CA LEU A 192 4.36 1.28 -7.80
C LEU A 192 3.51 0.16 -8.41
N HIS A 193 3.33 -0.97 -7.72
CA HIS A 193 2.50 -2.07 -8.20
C HIS A 193 1.07 -1.60 -8.46
N HIS A 194 0.47 -0.90 -7.49
CA HIS A 194 -0.87 -0.32 -7.65
C HIS A 194 -0.94 0.70 -8.79
N ARG A 195 0.16 1.37 -9.10
CA ARG A 195 0.20 2.39 -10.16
C ARG A 195 0.33 1.81 -11.56
N LEU A 196 1.04 0.69 -11.69
CA LEU A 196 1.42 0.06 -12.95
C LEU A 196 0.52 -1.11 -13.34
N ARG A 197 -0.01 -1.86 -12.37
CA ARG A 197 -0.87 -3.01 -12.64
C ARG A 197 -2.14 -2.56 -13.34
N THR A 198 -2.37 -3.08 -14.53
CA THR A 198 -3.64 -2.90 -15.23
C THR A 198 -4.67 -3.83 -14.62
N GLU A 199 -5.82 -3.32 -14.17
CA GLU A 199 -6.95 -4.13 -13.69
C GLU A 199 -8.16 -3.98 -14.60
N LYS A 200 -8.82 -5.09 -14.93
CA LYS A 200 -10.11 -5.08 -15.61
C LYS A 200 -11.16 -4.44 -14.71
N ASN A 201 -11.93 -3.50 -15.23
CA ASN A 201 -12.98 -2.85 -14.45
C ASN A 201 -14.16 -3.81 -14.21
N ILE A 202 -14.23 -4.39 -13.01
CA ILE A 202 -15.30 -5.29 -12.58
C ILE A 202 -16.51 -4.58 -11.94
N TYR A 203 -16.48 -3.26 -11.82
CA TYR A 203 -17.55 -2.46 -11.22
C TYR A 203 -18.52 -1.87 -12.25
N LYS A 204 -18.16 -1.92 -13.53
CA LYS A 204 -18.96 -1.32 -14.61
C LYS A 204 -20.31 -2.06 -14.75
N HIS A 205 -21.42 -1.31 -14.69
CA HIS A 205 -22.80 -1.82 -14.83
C HIS A 205 -23.18 -2.95 -13.86
N GLN A 206 -22.69 -2.90 -12.62
CA GLN A 206 -23.00 -3.91 -11.60
C GLN A 206 -24.14 -3.48 -10.67
N ASP A 207 -24.87 -4.48 -10.19
CA ASP A 207 -25.94 -4.25 -9.21
C ASP A 207 -25.34 -3.79 -7.88
N LYS A 208 -26.05 -2.90 -7.18
CA LYS A 208 -25.63 -2.40 -5.86
C LYS A 208 -25.36 -3.53 -4.85
N LYS A 209 -26.05 -4.66 -4.99
CA LYS A 209 -25.89 -5.84 -4.13
C LYS A 209 -24.53 -6.52 -4.24
N ASP A 210 -23.89 -6.41 -5.41
CA ASP A 210 -22.60 -7.07 -5.65
C ASP A 210 -21.41 -6.18 -5.27
N LEU A 211 -21.62 -4.87 -5.07
CA LEU A 211 -20.52 -3.92 -4.85
C LEU A 211 -19.65 -4.29 -3.63
N GLY A 212 -20.24 -4.81 -2.56
CA GLY A 212 -19.48 -5.24 -1.39
C GLY A 212 -18.55 -6.42 -1.68
N ILE A 213 -19.05 -7.46 -2.35
CA ILE A 213 -18.23 -8.63 -2.68
C ILE A 213 -17.20 -8.29 -3.77
N LEU A 214 -17.58 -7.48 -4.76
CA LEU A 214 -16.65 -7.01 -5.81
C LEU A 214 -15.51 -6.18 -5.21
N TRP A 215 -15.80 -5.38 -4.18
CA TRP A 215 -14.75 -4.70 -3.42
C TRP A 215 -13.74 -5.70 -2.84
N ALA A 216 -14.20 -6.77 -2.17
CA ALA A 216 -13.30 -7.78 -1.62
C ALA A 216 -12.53 -8.53 -2.72
N VAL A 217 -13.21 -8.91 -3.81
CA VAL A 217 -12.61 -9.61 -4.96
C VAL A 217 -11.51 -8.77 -5.60
N SER A 218 -11.68 -7.45 -5.73
CA SER A 218 -10.67 -6.54 -6.28
C SER A 218 -9.50 -6.32 -5.31
N ASN A 219 -9.79 -6.06 -4.03
CA ASN A 219 -8.79 -5.61 -3.07
C ASN A 219 -7.87 -6.73 -2.55
N ILE A 220 -8.38 -7.95 -2.37
CA ILE A 220 -7.58 -9.11 -1.92
C ILE A 220 -6.37 -9.36 -2.84
N PRO A 221 -6.51 -9.51 -4.17
CA PRO A 221 -5.37 -9.65 -5.06
C PRO A 221 -4.58 -8.35 -5.24
N ASN A 222 -5.23 -7.17 -5.17
CA ASN A 222 -4.52 -5.89 -5.30
C ASN A 222 -3.41 -5.74 -4.25
N GLU A 223 -3.76 -5.96 -2.98
CA GLU A 223 -2.80 -5.93 -1.87
C GLU A 223 -1.96 -7.20 -1.80
N GLY A 224 -2.59 -8.37 -1.95
CA GLY A 224 -1.90 -9.64 -1.77
C GLY A 224 -0.73 -9.87 -2.71
N ILE A 225 -0.84 -9.43 -3.98
CA ILE A 225 0.28 -9.51 -4.93
C ILE A 225 1.33 -8.44 -4.62
N ALA A 226 0.92 -7.22 -4.24
CA ALA A 226 1.84 -6.15 -3.86
C ALA A 226 2.66 -6.53 -2.61
N ASP A 227 2.02 -7.18 -1.63
CA ASP A 227 2.65 -7.67 -0.40
C ASP A 227 3.80 -8.66 -0.66
N MET A 228 3.80 -9.35 -1.80
CA MET A 228 4.89 -10.26 -2.17
C MET A 228 6.20 -9.53 -2.51
N ILE A 229 6.16 -8.20 -2.63
CA ILE A 229 7.31 -7.34 -2.94
C ILE A 229 8.06 -6.95 -1.65
N ASP A 230 7.32 -6.62 -0.59
CA ASP A 230 7.85 -6.02 0.63
C ASP A 230 7.72 -6.89 1.88
N LYS A 231 6.96 -8.01 1.82
CA LYS A 231 6.73 -8.93 2.94
C LYS A 231 7.26 -10.33 2.61
N THR A 232 7.77 -11.03 3.63
CA THR A 232 8.41 -12.34 3.46
C THR A 232 8.10 -13.28 4.61
N TRP A 233 8.01 -14.59 4.30
CA TRP A 233 7.98 -15.66 5.29
C TRP A 233 9.33 -15.90 5.99
N GLU A 234 10.38 -15.18 5.63
CA GLU A 234 11.66 -15.22 6.36
C GLU A 234 11.63 -14.36 7.63
N LYS A 235 10.71 -13.38 7.71
CA LYS A 235 10.51 -12.49 8.84
C LYS A 235 9.06 -12.58 9.32
N VAL A 236 8.64 -13.81 9.63
CA VAL A 236 7.26 -14.13 9.96
C VAL A 236 6.78 -13.28 11.13
N GLU A 237 7.63 -13.05 12.13
CA GLU A 237 7.29 -12.38 13.40
C GLU A 237 6.64 -11.00 13.17
N ASP A 238 7.12 -10.23 12.19
CA ASP A 238 6.62 -8.88 11.88
C ASP A 238 5.20 -8.88 11.26
N ILE A 239 4.81 -10.01 10.65
CA ILE A 239 3.56 -10.13 9.89
C ILE A 239 2.63 -11.24 10.38
N LYS A 240 3.09 -12.05 11.35
CA LYS A 240 2.42 -13.28 11.77
C LYS A 240 1.02 -13.02 12.28
N GLU A 241 0.92 -12.13 13.26
CA GLU A 241 -0.30 -11.92 14.04
C GLU A 241 -1.42 -11.24 13.23
N TRP A 242 -1.06 -10.51 12.16
CA TRP A 242 -2.02 -9.71 11.41
C TRP A 242 -2.24 -10.17 9.96
N LEU A 243 -1.26 -10.83 9.32
CA LEU A 243 -1.40 -11.35 7.94
C LEU A 243 -1.51 -12.86 7.84
N ILE A 244 -0.78 -13.62 8.67
CA ILE A 244 -0.62 -15.07 8.46
C ILE A 244 -1.62 -15.86 9.32
N ASP A 245 -1.50 -15.76 10.65
CA ASP A 245 -2.32 -16.52 11.58
C ASP A 245 -3.84 -16.28 11.42
N PRO A 246 -4.33 -15.05 11.17
CA PRO A 246 -5.76 -14.83 11.00
C PRO A 246 -6.30 -15.19 9.61
N ALA A 247 -5.45 -15.38 8.59
CA ALA A 247 -5.89 -15.54 7.21
C ALA A 247 -6.75 -16.78 6.97
N PRO A 248 -6.41 -18.00 7.45
CA PRO A 248 -7.24 -19.18 7.23
C PRO A 248 -8.68 -19.02 7.72
N ALA A 249 -8.87 -18.36 8.87
CA ALA A 249 -10.20 -18.08 9.41
C ALA A 249 -10.96 -17.09 8.53
N ALA A 250 -10.30 -16.02 8.05
CA ALA A 250 -10.92 -15.06 7.14
C ALA A 250 -11.30 -15.68 5.79
N ILE A 251 -10.47 -16.57 5.23
CA ILE A 251 -10.77 -17.30 4.00
C ILE A 251 -12.00 -18.20 4.20
N LYS A 252 -12.07 -18.92 5.33
CA LYS A 252 -13.25 -19.74 5.67
C LYS A 252 -14.52 -18.90 5.83
N SER A 253 -14.42 -17.73 6.47
CA SER A 253 -15.54 -16.79 6.59
C SER A 253 -15.98 -16.26 5.22
N LEU A 254 -15.03 -15.89 4.35
CA LEU A 254 -15.33 -15.43 2.99
C LEU A 254 -16.00 -16.54 2.17
N ASP A 255 -15.52 -17.77 2.25
CA ASP A 255 -16.16 -18.93 1.62
C ASP A 255 -17.60 -19.14 2.11
N SER A 256 -17.84 -19.02 3.41
CA SER A 256 -19.19 -19.12 3.98
C SER A 256 -20.11 -18.01 3.44
N CYS A 257 -19.60 -16.78 3.30
CA CYS A 257 -20.34 -15.68 2.69
C CYS A 257 -20.68 -15.96 1.20
N LEU A 258 -19.71 -16.48 0.44
CA LEU A 258 -19.92 -16.84 -0.97
C LEU A 258 -20.96 -17.95 -1.14
N GLN A 259 -21.00 -18.94 -0.24
CA GLN A 259 -22.04 -19.97 -0.24
C GLN A 259 -23.44 -19.40 0.01
N VAL A 260 -23.57 -18.46 0.96
CA VAL A 260 -24.85 -17.76 1.23
C VAL A 260 -25.34 -17.01 -0.01
N LEU A 261 -24.44 -16.28 -0.68
CA LEU A 261 -24.75 -15.59 -1.95
C LEU A 261 -25.07 -16.60 -3.07
N ALA A 262 -24.38 -17.74 -3.11
CA ALA A 262 -24.66 -18.81 -4.07
C ALA A 262 -26.07 -19.39 -3.91
N GLY A 263 -26.59 -19.44 -2.68
CA GLY A 263 -27.95 -19.86 -2.34
C GLY A 263 -29.03 -18.81 -2.62
N GLY A 264 -28.69 -17.65 -3.18
CA GLY A 264 -29.63 -16.58 -3.52
C GLY A 264 -30.02 -15.68 -2.35
N ASN A 265 -29.36 -15.81 -1.20
CA ASN A 265 -29.52 -14.85 -0.10
C ASN A 265 -28.66 -13.62 -0.36
N ASP A 266 -29.25 -12.67 -1.08
CA ASP A 266 -28.63 -11.42 -1.48
C ASP A 266 -28.80 -10.31 -0.42
N SER A 267 -28.86 -10.65 0.87
CA SER A 267 -28.83 -9.65 1.92
C SER A 267 -27.64 -8.71 1.67
N LEU A 268 -27.92 -7.42 1.44
CA LEU A 268 -26.96 -6.45 0.90
C LEU A 268 -25.76 -6.29 1.83
N GLN A 269 -24.72 -7.11 1.63
CA GLN A 269 -23.48 -6.99 2.38
C GLN A 269 -22.69 -5.81 1.85
N THR A 270 -22.64 -4.74 2.64
CA THR A 270 -21.93 -3.51 2.29
C THR A 270 -20.41 -3.74 2.20
N GLU A 271 -19.69 -2.83 1.54
CA GLU A 271 -18.22 -2.78 1.61
C GLU A 271 -17.71 -2.80 3.06
N ARG A 272 -18.39 -2.10 3.97
CA ARG A 272 -18.06 -2.09 5.41
C ARG A 272 -18.10 -3.49 6.04
N TYR A 273 -19.03 -4.35 5.61
CA TYR A 273 -19.10 -5.73 6.06
C TYR A 273 -17.81 -6.48 5.69
N TYR A 274 -17.42 -6.44 4.42
CA TYR A 274 -16.21 -7.10 3.95
C TYR A 274 -14.95 -6.49 4.55
N ARG A 275 -14.86 -5.16 4.72
CA ARG A 275 -13.77 -4.52 5.46
C ARG A 275 -13.64 -5.08 6.88
N ASN A 276 -14.74 -5.30 7.59
CA ASN A 276 -14.68 -5.88 8.94
C ASN A 276 -14.31 -7.37 8.91
N LEU A 277 -14.82 -8.14 7.94
CA LEU A 277 -14.45 -9.55 7.73
C LEU A 277 -12.94 -9.68 7.50
N LEU A 278 -12.37 -8.78 6.69
CA LEU A 278 -10.93 -8.68 6.40
C LEU A 278 -10.16 -7.91 7.48
N LYS A 279 -10.69 -7.77 8.70
CA LYS A 279 -10.06 -7.06 9.83
C LYS A 279 -9.50 -5.66 9.50
N ARG A 280 -10.09 -4.99 8.50
CA ARG A 280 -9.74 -3.67 8.01
C ARG A 280 -8.32 -3.54 7.44
N THR A 281 -7.72 -4.64 7.00
CA THR A 281 -6.40 -4.62 6.33
C THR A 281 -6.52 -4.37 4.83
N THR A 282 -7.67 -3.90 4.33
CA THR A 282 -7.87 -3.49 2.93
C THR A 282 -7.54 -4.54 1.85
N GLY A 283 -7.43 -5.82 2.21
CA GLY A 283 -7.02 -6.89 1.29
C GLY A 283 -5.71 -7.57 1.64
N HIS A 284 -4.77 -6.92 2.37
CA HIS A 284 -3.48 -7.53 2.74
C HIS A 284 -3.68 -8.89 3.40
N MET A 285 -4.61 -8.98 4.35
CA MET A 285 -5.18 -10.23 4.82
C MET A 285 -6.57 -10.43 4.19
N PRO A 286 -6.85 -11.60 3.56
CA PRO A 286 -5.98 -12.77 3.41
C PRO A 286 -5.08 -12.73 2.16
N GLY A 287 -5.02 -11.63 1.41
CA GLY A 287 -4.34 -11.52 0.12
C GLY A 287 -2.90 -12.05 0.12
N PHE A 288 -2.06 -11.59 1.04
CA PHE A 288 -0.68 -12.03 1.18
C PHE A 288 -0.58 -13.54 1.42
N TYR A 289 -1.38 -14.07 2.36
CA TYR A 289 -1.41 -15.50 2.63
C TYR A 289 -1.78 -16.30 1.38
N MET A 290 -2.82 -15.86 0.64
CA MET A 290 -3.25 -16.53 -0.59
C MET A 290 -2.16 -16.48 -1.66
N ALA A 291 -1.53 -15.32 -1.87
CA ALA A 291 -0.44 -15.15 -2.83
C ALA A 291 0.75 -16.04 -2.49
N GLN A 292 1.09 -16.18 -1.21
CA GLN A 292 2.15 -17.06 -0.76
C GLN A 292 1.84 -18.54 -1.03
N ILE A 293 0.61 -19.01 -0.76
CA ILE A 293 0.21 -20.38 -1.10
C ILE A 293 0.31 -20.63 -2.62
N ILE A 294 -0.09 -19.65 -3.44
CA ILE A 294 0.07 -19.70 -4.90
C ILE A 294 1.55 -19.87 -5.28
N VAL A 295 2.43 -19.02 -4.74
CA VAL A 295 3.87 -19.04 -5.06
C VAL A 295 4.54 -20.33 -4.57
N LYS A 296 4.26 -20.75 -3.33
CA LYS A 296 4.79 -21.99 -2.73
C LYS A 296 4.49 -23.22 -3.58
N ASN A 297 3.36 -23.24 -4.29
CA ASN A 297 2.94 -24.34 -5.16
C ASN A 297 3.34 -24.14 -6.63
N GLY A 298 4.30 -23.25 -6.92
CA GLY A 298 4.91 -23.10 -8.25
C GLY A 298 4.11 -22.26 -9.24
N TYR A 299 3.10 -21.52 -8.77
CA TYR A 299 2.19 -20.77 -9.65
C TYR A 299 2.48 -19.27 -9.76
N LYS A 300 3.65 -18.78 -9.31
CA LYS A 300 4.05 -17.36 -9.38
C LYS A 300 3.82 -16.74 -10.76
N GLN A 301 4.31 -17.39 -11.82
CA GLN A 301 4.19 -16.85 -13.18
C GLN A 301 2.74 -16.80 -13.67
N GLN A 302 1.89 -17.74 -13.26
CA GLN A 302 0.45 -17.70 -13.59
C GLN A 302 -0.22 -16.52 -12.88
N MET A 303 0.07 -16.32 -11.60
CA MET A 303 -0.45 -15.20 -10.80
C MET A 303 -0.10 -13.85 -11.44
N VAL A 304 1.16 -13.68 -11.84
CA VAL A 304 1.65 -12.43 -12.44
C VAL A 304 1.02 -12.20 -13.82
N ASN A 305 0.93 -13.23 -14.66
CA ASN A 305 0.39 -13.07 -16.01
C ASN A 305 -1.13 -12.82 -16.02
N GLN A 306 -1.84 -13.21 -14.97
CA GLN A 306 -3.30 -13.12 -14.83
C GLN A 306 -3.74 -12.03 -13.84
N SER A 307 -2.82 -11.19 -13.36
CA SER A 307 -3.07 -10.20 -12.31
C SER A 307 -4.05 -9.08 -12.71
N ASP A 308 -4.43 -9.02 -13.99
CA ASP A 308 -5.41 -8.06 -14.49
C ASP A 308 -6.87 -8.50 -14.25
N ASN A 309 -7.09 -9.78 -14.01
CA ASN A 309 -8.39 -10.34 -13.64
C ASN A 309 -8.39 -10.75 -12.16
N PRO A 310 -9.08 -10.02 -11.28
CA PRO A 310 -9.07 -10.33 -9.86
C PRO A 310 -9.67 -11.71 -9.51
N PHE A 311 -10.55 -12.27 -10.36
CA PHE A 311 -11.12 -13.61 -10.13
C PHE A 311 -10.12 -14.74 -10.31
N ASP A 312 -9.18 -14.58 -11.27
CA ASP A 312 -8.16 -15.60 -11.55
C ASP A 312 -7.27 -15.88 -10.34
N PHE A 313 -7.07 -14.88 -9.47
CA PHE A 313 -6.36 -15.05 -8.21
C PHE A 313 -7.03 -16.07 -7.28
N PHE A 314 -8.36 -16.04 -7.14
CA PHE A 314 -9.12 -16.99 -6.32
C PHE A 314 -9.07 -18.39 -6.92
N TYR A 315 -9.18 -18.50 -8.24
CA TYR A 315 -9.07 -19.77 -8.96
C TYR A 315 -7.69 -20.39 -8.79
N LEU A 316 -6.65 -19.57 -8.89
CA LEU A 316 -5.27 -20.00 -8.74
C LEU A 316 -4.95 -20.39 -7.30
N TYR A 317 -5.43 -19.63 -6.32
CA TYR A 317 -5.36 -19.99 -4.91
C TYR A 317 -6.01 -21.35 -4.66
N ASN A 318 -7.27 -21.56 -5.09
CA ASN A 318 -7.96 -22.82 -4.84
C ASN A 318 -7.25 -24.01 -5.49
N LYS A 319 -6.71 -23.82 -6.71
CA LYS A 319 -5.89 -24.81 -7.41
C LYS A 319 -4.56 -25.11 -6.68
N ALA A 320 -3.92 -24.10 -6.12
CA ALA A 320 -2.69 -24.24 -5.34
C ALA A 320 -2.96 -24.98 -4.02
N SER A 321 -3.98 -24.55 -3.28
CA SER A 321 -4.41 -25.14 -2.02
C SER A 321 -4.74 -26.63 -2.13
N ALA A 322 -5.33 -27.07 -3.24
CA ALA A 322 -5.71 -28.46 -3.45
C ALA A 322 -4.49 -29.40 -3.57
N LYS A 323 -3.31 -28.87 -3.89
CA LYS A 323 -2.07 -29.62 -4.05
C LYS A 323 -1.10 -29.42 -2.88
N ASP A 324 -1.38 -28.47 -1.99
CA ASP A 324 -0.45 -28.11 -0.93
C ASP A 324 -0.50 -29.15 0.21
N PRO A 325 0.65 -29.75 0.60
CA PRO A 325 0.70 -30.74 1.67
C PRO A 325 0.27 -30.19 3.04
N GLY A 326 0.37 -28.88 3.24
CA GLY A 326 -0.10 -28.18 4.44
C GLY A 326 -1.62 -28.00 4.51
N LYS A 327 -2.37 -28.44 3.50
CA LYS A 327 -3.85 -28.42 3.45
C LYS A 327 -4.46 -27.07 3.86
N PRO A 328 -4.03 -25.94 3.24
CA PRO A 328 -4.67 -24.65 3.44
C PRO A 328 -6.15 -24.72 3.07
N TYR A 329 -6.96 -23.81 3.62
CA TYR A 329 -8.41 -23.85 3.42
C TYR A 329 -8.79 -23.75 1.94
N LEU A 330 -9.65 -24.67 1.49
CA LEU A 330 -10.20 -24.72 0.14
C LEU A 330 -11.56 -24.03 0.09
N PHE A 331 -11.76 -23.15 -0.89
CA PHE A 331 -13.10 -22.67 -1.19
C PHE A 331 -13.97 -23.82 -1.68
N SER A 332 -15.23 -23.82 -1.25
CA SER A 332 -16.24 -24.80 -1.65
C SER A 332 -16.53 -24.74 -3.15
N ASN A 333 -17.02 -25.84 -3.73
CA ASN A 333 -17.41 -25.86 -5.14
C ASN A 333 -18.51 -24.83 -5.45
N GLU A 334 -19.40 -24.61 -4.50
CA GLU A 334 -20.50 -23.65 -4.53
C GLU A 334 -19.96 -22.21 -4.64
N SER A 335 -18.99 -21.86 -3.79
CA SER A 335 -18.30 -20.56 -3.83
C SER A 335 -17.56 -20.34 -5.15
N MET A 336 -16.83 -21.36 -5.62
CA MET A 336 -16.10 -21.28 -6.89
C MET A 336 -17.05 -21.15 -8.08
N ALA A 337 -18.20 -21.81 -8.05
CA ALA A 337 -19.24 -21.64 -9.06
C ALA A 337 -19.89 -20.26 -9.00
N TYR A 338 -20.10 -19.70 -7.80
CA TYR A 338 -20.60 -18.33 -7.65
C TYR A 338 -19.63 -17.30 -8.21
N LEU A 339 -18.33 -17.39 -7.88
CA LEU A 339 -17.31 -16.49 -8.42
C LEU A 339 -17.28 -16.50 -9.96
N LYS A 340 -17.40 -17.68 -10.59
CA LYS A 340 -17.51 -17.80 -12.06
C LYS A 340 -18.74 -17.12 -12.63
N ARG A 341 -19.89 -17.21 -11.95
CA ARG A 341 -21.12 -16.52 -12.38
C ARG A 341 -20.96 -15.01 -12.23
N LEU A 342 -20.38 -14.55 -11.13
CA LEU A 342 -20.13 -13.14 -10.86
C LEU A 342 -19.15 -12.55 -11.88
N GLU A 343 -18.05 -13.26 -12.17
CA GLU A 343 -17.09 -12.89 -13.21
C GLU A 343 -17.77 -12.77 -14.58
N LYS A 344 -18.56 -13.77 -14.97
CA LYS A 344 -19.31 -13.73 -16.23
C LYS A 344 -20.20 -12.49 -16.25
N LYS A 345 -20.93 -12.19 -15.18
CA LYS A 345 -21.77 -10.99 -15.06
C LYS A 345 -20.96 -9.70 -15.23
N CYS A 346 -19.79 -9.60 -14.61
CA CYS A 346 -18.90 -8.44 -14.74
C CYS A 346 -18.47 -8.17 -16.20
N TYR A 347 -18.25 -9.21 -17.00
CA TYR A 347 -17.74 -9.07 -18.36
C TYR A 347 -18.78 -9.19 -19.48
N SER A 348 -19.96 -9.78 -19.20
CA SER A 348 -21.04 -9.89 -20.18
C SER A 348 -21.96 -8.68 -20.24
N SER A 349 -21.94 -7.79 -19.24
CA SER A 349 -22.60 -6.46 -19.30
C SER A 349 -21.93 -5.47 -20.30
N GLY A 350 -21.01 -5.94 -21.15
CA GLY A 350 -20.39 -5.19 -22.24
C GLY A 350 -21.13 -5.23 -23.58
N HIS A 351 -22.30 -5.86 -23.66
CA HIS A 351 -23.14 -5.90 -24.86
C HIS A 351 -24.51 -5.26 -24.64
N TYR A 352 -24.55 -3.93 -24.54
CA TYR A 352 -25.64 -3.12 -25.10
C TYR A 352 -25.01 -1.80 -25.59
N LEU A 353 -25.34 -1.48 -26.84
CA LEU A 353 -24.85 -0.36 -27.66
C LEU A 353 -24.92 1.00 -26.96
#